data_AF-A0A5B0L076-F1
#
_entry.id   AF-A0A5B0L076-F1
#
_cell.length_a   1.000
_cell.length_b   1.000
_cell.length_c   1.000
_cell.angle_alpha   90.00
_cell.angle_beta   90.00
_cell.angle_gamma   90.00
#
_symmetry.space_group_name_H-M   'P 1'
#
loop_
_entity.id
_entity.type
_entity.pdbx_description
1 polymer ?
#
loop_
_entity_poly.entity_id
_entity_poly.type
_entity_poly.pdbx_seq_one_letter_code
_entity_poly.pdbx_strand_id
1 'polypeptide(L)'
;MAIIIGDDRPRRVYVVGGMPQSSFAIPFPFFAPADIKVFVGANGVDTELGLGSAFSVVGTGETGGTVNLFWAVSNCTVTVMRRMEIARTTSYPVAGTLRIEALNREAERVIMIAQQLAEQLGRSIKLPPSDDVSDMTLPTAPSRAGRLLGFDSAGNLKVTTTQESFDSILGSATAARNEAVAARNEAVPAAAQAIAAQVAADAIRLLTEIERSKADRAADRAEHEADIATTAATALADWRKGQPTSTLSAWWPSGSRDLGGLDDLTPFLNERMSATRIDLSRGTGLTRNLGSIT
;
A
#
# COMPACT_ATOMS: atom_id res chain seq x y z
N MET A 1 -11.87 25.99 66.40
CA MET A 1 -12.68 24.95 65.70
C MET A 1 -11.77 24.08 64.85
N ALA A 2 -11.82 22.77 65.06
CA ALA A 2 -11.18 21.77 64.22
C ALA A 2 -12.09 21.45 63.02
N ILE A 3 -11.49 21.05 61.89
CA ILE A 3 -12.17 20.68 60.64
C ILE A 3 -11.89 19.20 60.38
N ILE A 4 -12.93 18.40 60.22
CA ILE A 4 -12.83 17.02 59.75
C ILE A 4 -12.43 17.04 58.27
N ILE A 5 -11.28 16.42 57.98
CA ILE A 5 -10.78 16.26 56.62
C ILE A 5 -11.19 14.87 56.12
N GLY A 6 -12.23 14.79 55.28
CA GLY A 6 -12.64 13.56 54.59
C GLY A 6 -11.67 13.17 53.47
N ASP A 7 -11.84 11.98 52.88
CA ASP A 7 -11.08 11.52 51.70
C ASP A 7 -11.59 12.16 50.40
N ASP A 8 -11.58 13.49 50.37
CA ASP A 8 -12.04 14.26 49.22
C ASP A 8 -10.88 14.63 48.32
N ARG A 9 -11.12 14.56 47.00
CA ARG A 9 -10.19 15.09 46.01
C ARG A 9 -10.22 16.61 46.07
N PRO A 10 -9.10 17.30 46.36
CA PRO A 10 -9.04 18.76 46.48
C PRO A 10 -9.06 19.48 45.13
N ARG A 11 -9.82 18.95 44.16
CA ARG A 11 -9.94 19.43 42.79
C ARG A 11 -11.32 19.07 42.23
N ARG A 12 -11.98 20.05 41.63
CA ARG A 12 -13.27 19.92 40.95
C ARG A 12 -13.21 20.56 39.57
N VAL A 13 -13.86 19.93 38.59
CA VAL A 13 -13.95 20.41 37.21
C VAL A 13 -15.41 20.63 36.84
N TYR A 14 -15.70 21.77 36.25
CA TYR A 14 -17.01 22.15 35.74
C TYR A 14 -16.92 22.35 34.23
N VAL A 15 -17.76 21.65 33.47
CA VAL A 15 -17.91 21.87 32.02
C VAL A 15 -19.03 22.87 31.83
N VAL A 16 -18.71 24.05 31.31
CA VAL A 16 -19.67 25.13 31.08
C VAL A 16 -20.04 25.15 29.61
N GLY A 17 -21.32 24.86 29.32
CA GLY A 17 -21.87 24.88 27.97
C GLY A 17 -22.09 26.29 27.43
N GLY A 18 -23.02 26.43 26.47
CA GLY A 18 -23.31 27.72 25.83
C GLY A 18 -24.00 28.73 26.75
N MET A 19 -24.63 28.29 27.85
CA MET A 19 -25.25 29.20 28.83
C MET A 19 -24.18 29.75 29.79
N PRO A 20 -24.00 31.09 29.87
CA PRO A 20 -22.97 31.67 30.73
C PRO A 20 -23.20 31.37 32.21
N GLN A 21 -22.13 31.01 32.92
CA GLN A 21 -22.12 30.77 34.36
C GLN A 21 -20.98 31.53 35.02
N SER A 22 -21.19 32.01 36.24
CA SER A 22 -20.18 32.74 37.02
C SER A 22 -19.98 32.18 38.43
N SER A 23 -20.78 31.21 38.87
CA SER A 23 -20.70 30.67 40.23
C SER A 23 -20.43 29.17 40.21
N PHE A 24 -19.44 28.74 40.97
CA PHE A 24 -18.95 27.36 41.00
C PHE A 24 -18.72 26.92 42.45
N ALA A 25 -19.30 25.79 42.85
CA ALA A 25 -19.11 25.28 44.21
C ALA A 25 -17.67 24.77 44.45
N ILE A 26 -17.26 24.79 45.71
CA ILE A 26 -16.04 24.18 46.23
C ILE A 26 -16.50 23.04 47.14
N PRO A 27 -16.46 21.78 46.69
CA PRO A 27 -17.01 20.64 47.42
C PRO A 27 -16.03 20.03 48.43
N PHE A 28 -14.96 20.73 48.78
CA PHE A 28 -13.89 20.24 49.65
C PHE A 28 -13.46 21.32 50.65
N PRO A 29 -12.91 20.93 51.81
CA PRO A 29 -12.55 21.88 52.85
C PRO A 29 -11.31 22.72 52.51
N PHE A 30 -11.29 23.98 52.97
CA PHE A 30 -10.17 24.90 52.84
C PHE A 30 -10.14 25.93 53.98
N PHE A 31 -8.94 26.47 54.29
CA PHE A 31 -8.76 27.40 55.41
C PHE A 31 -8.96 28.86 55.02
N ALA A 32 -8.44 29.27 53.86
CA ALA A 32 -8.53 30.64 53.40
C ALA A 32 -8.86 30.73 51.89
N PRO A 33 -9.52 31.82 51.44
CA PRO A 33 -9.70 32.10 50.01
C PRO A 33 -8.43 32.01 49.17
N ALA A 34 -7.28 32.39 49.75
CA ALA A 34 -5.98 32.36 49.09
C ALA A 34 -5.47 30.93 48.79
N ASP A 35 -6.01 29.92 49.47
CA ASP A 35 -5.68 28.51 49.24
C ASP A 35 -6.41 27.94 48.00
N ILE A 36 -7.25 28.72 47.33
CA ILE A 36 -8.03 28.29 46.16
C ILE A 36 -7.42 28.87 44.88
N LYS A 37 -7.21 27.99 43.91
CA LYS A 37 -6.80 28.34 42.56
C LYS A 37 -7.88 27.95 41.57
N VAL A 38 -8.09 28.83 40.60
CA VAL A 38 -9.12 28.68 39.58
C VAL A 38 -8.45 28.81 38.22
N PHE A 39 -8.72 27.85 37.34
CA PHE A 39 -8.26 27.85 35.96
C PHE A 39 -9.46 27.82 35.04
N VAL A 40 -9.42 28.65 34.00
CA VAL A 40 -10.40 28.61 32.90
C VAL A 40 -9.70 28.06 31.66
N GLY A 41 -10.13 26.88 31.25
CA GLY A 41 -9.72 26.19 30.04
C GLY A 41 -10.65 26.55 28.87
N ALA A 42 -10.17 27.34 27.92
CA ALA A 42 -10.90 27.67 26.69
C ALA A 42 -9.99 27.47 25.47
N ASN A 43 -10.53 26.89 24.39
CA ASN A 43 -9.74 26.52 23.21
C ASN A 43 -8.51 25.66 23.56
N GLY A 44 -8.64 24.88 24.64
CA GLY A 44 -7.60 24.04 25.23
C GLY A 44 -6.53 24.77 26.06
N VAL A 45 -6.47 26.10 26.05
CA VAL A 45 -5.51 26.82 26.90
C VAL A 45 -6.12 26.98 28.29
N ASP A 46 -5.42 26.50 29.31
CA ASP A 46 -5.78 26.72 30.72
C ASP A 46 -5.12 28.01 31.21
N THR A 47 -5.94 28.99 31.59
CA THR A 47 -5.50 30.28 32.14
C THR A 47 -5.78 30.32 33.64
N GLU A 48 -4.75 30.57 34.46
CA GLU A 48 -4.93 30.83 35.90
C GLU A 48 -5.58 32.20 36.11
N LEU A 49 -6.66 32.23 36.90
CA LEU A 49 -7.31 33.47 37.30
C LEU A 49 -6.72 34.03 38.60
N GLY A 50 -6.69 35.35 38.73
CA GLY A 50 -6.26 36.04 39.95
C GLY A 50 -7.38 36.19 40.97
N LEU A 51 -7.12 35.80 42.22
CA LEU A 51 -8.04 36.06 43.34
C LEU A 51 -8.14 37.58 43.58
N GLY A 52 -9.35 38.11 43.72
CA GLY A 52 -9.62 39.53 43.95
C GLY A 52 -9.60 40.42 42.70
N SER A 53 -9.01 39.96 41.59
CA SER A 53 -9.05 40.65 40.29
C SER A 53 -10.00 39.98 39.29
N ALA A 54 -10.13 38.65 39.34
CA ALA A 54 -10.93 37.86 38.41
C ALA A 54 -12.07 37.09 39.08
N PHE A 55 -11.89 36.71 40.35
CA PHE A 55 -12.89 35.99 41.12
C PHE A 55 -12.80 36.31 42.61
N SER A 56 -13.88 36.03 43.33
CA SER A 56 -13.93 35.99 44.78
C SER A 56 -14.31 34.58 45.27
N VAL A 57 -13.96 34.28 46.50
CA VAL A 57 -14.35 33.03 47.17
C VAL A 57 -15.14 33.39 48.41
N VAL A 58 -16.28 32.71 48.60
CA VAL A 58 -17.14 32.85 49.77
C VAL A 58 -17.26 31.49 50.45
N GLY A 59 -17.34 31.50 51.78
CA GLY A 59 -17.29 30.29 52.59
C GLY A 59 -15.86 29.88 52.93
N THR A 60 -15.73 29.07 53.95
CA THR A 60 -14.50 28.41 54.43
C THR A 60 -14.92 27.21 55.28
N GLY A 61 -13.98 26.32 55.61
CA GLY A 61 -14.22 25.25 56.57
C GLY A 61 -14.69 23.94 55.93
N GLU A 62 -15.31 23.08 56.74
CA GLU A 62 -15.67 21.69 56.39
C GLU A 62 -16.59 21.59 55.16
N THR A 63 -17.60 22.46 55.07
CA THR A 63 -18.60 22.45 54.00
C THR A 63 -18.06 22.97 52.66
N GLY A 64 -16.83 23.48 52.64
CA GLY A 64 -16.25 24.16 51.49
C GLY A 64 -16.84 25.56 51.29
N GLY A 65 -17.18 25.90 50.05
CA GLY A 65 -17.54 27.27 49.68
C GLY A 65 -17.95 27.42 48.22
N THR A 66 -17.87 28.64 47.71
CA THR A 66 -18.25 28.98 46.33
C THR A 66 -17.27 29.98 45.74
N VAL A 67 -16.79 29.68 44.54
CA VAL A 67 -16.07 30.61 43.66
C VAL A 67 -17.09 31.43 42.88
N ASN A 68 -16.97 32.75 42.92
CA ASN A 68 -17.74 33.67 42.10
C ASN A 68 -16.79 34.44 41.16
N LEU A 69 -16.89 34.17 39.86
CA LEU A 69 -16.19 34.91 38.83
C LEU A 69 -16.83 36.29 38.65
N PHE A 70 -16.03 37.32 38.38
CA PHE A 70 -16.53 38.67 38.13
C PHE A 70 -17.16 38.85 36.74
N TRP A 71 -16.91 37.89 35.85
CA TRP A 71 -17.57 37.76 34.55
C TRP A 71 -18.05 36.32 34.36
N ALA A 72 -19.17 36.16 33.66
CA ALA A 72 -19.65 34.85 33.29
C ALA A 72 -18.78 34.25 32.16
N VAL A 73 -18.58 32.94 32.22
CA VAL A 73 -17.85 32.17 31.21
C VAL A 73 -18.80 31.19 30.51
N SER A 74 -18.52 30.83 29.26
CA SER A 74 -19.28 29.87 28.46
C SER A 74 -18.35 29.07 27.55
N ASN A 75 -18.79 27.91 27.07
CA ASN A 75 -18.05 27.02 26.17
C ASN A 75 -16.60 26.73 26.64
N CYS A 76 -16.43 26.53 27.94
CA CYS A 76 -15.13 26.38 28.56
C CYS A 76 -15.18 25.36 29.71
N THR A 77 -14.01 25.04 30.25
CA THR A 77 -13.89 24.22 31.45
C THR A 77 -13.37 25.08 32.60
N VAL A 78 -14.04 25.07 33.74
CA VAL A 78 -13.57 25.74 34.97
C VAL A 78 -13.04 24.68 35.91
N THR A 79 -11.75 24.76 36.24
CA THR A 79 -11.11 23.89 37.24
C THR A 79 -10.90 24.70 38.52
N VAL A 80 -11.45 24.20 39.62
CA VAL A 80 -11.27 24.75 40.97
C VAL A 80 -10.46 23.75 41.78
N MET A 81 -9.38 24.20 42.41
CA MET A 81 -8.50 23.31 43.18
C MET A 81 -7.93 24.00 44.42
N ARG A 82 -7.62 23.21 45.45
CA ARG A 82 -6.86 23.66 46.61
C ARG A 82 -5.37 23.65 46.28
N ARG A 83 -4.70 24.77 46.53
CA ARG A 83 -3.25 24.91 46.43
C ARG A 83 -2.74 25.71 47.62
N MET A 84 -2.49 25.01 48.72
CA MET A 84 -1.88 25.59 49.91
C MET A 84 -0.36 25.69 49.74
N GLU A 85 0.21 26.73 50.33
CA GLU A 85 1.65 26.87 50.48
C GLU A 85 2.21 25.79 51.41
N ILE A 86 3.24 25.06 50.95
CA ILE A 86 3.91 24.02 51.74
C ILE A 86 4.97 24.70 52.63
N ALA A 87 4.47 25.37 53.67
CA ALA A 87 5.28 26.04 54.67
C ALA A 87 4.63 25.92 56.04
N ARG A 88 5.46 25.87 57.08
CA ARG A 88 5.04 26.09 58.47
C ARG A 88 5.20 27.56 58.78
N THR A 89 4.08 28.25 59.01
CA THR A 89 4.06 29.68 59.30
C THR A 89 3.99 29.97 60.80
N THR A 90 3.82 28.94 61.64
CA THR A 90 3.70 29.08 63.09
C THR A 90 4.56 28.05 63.85
N SER A 91 5.01 28.45 65.04
CA SER A 91 5.72 27.59 65.99
C SER A 91 4.98 27.54 67.32
N TYR A 92 5.00 26.39 67.97
CA TYR A 92 4.51 26.27 69.34
C TYR A 92 5.46 27.00 70.30
N PRO A 93 4.93 27.66 71.34
CA PRO A 93 5.76 28.29 72.35
C PRO A 93 6.56 27.22 73.12
N VAL A 94 7.78 27.58 73.53
CA VAL A 94 8.71 26.69 74.27
C VAL A 94 8.15 26.29 75.65
N ALA A 95 7.29 27.14 76.23
CA ALA A 95 6.64 26.91 77.51
C ALA A 95 5.18 27.41 77.48
N GLY A 96 4.37 26.89 78.39
CA GLY A 96 2.95 27.22 78.52
C GLY A 96 2.04 26.07 78.09
N THR A 97 0.73 26.27 78.23
CA THR A 97 -0.27 25.24 77.90
C THR A 97 -0.36 25.03 76.40
N LEU A 98 -0.28 23.77 75.96
CA LEU A 98 -0.48 23.40 74.57
C LEU A 98 -1.92 23.73 74.14
N ARG A 99 -2.06 24.63 73.17
CA ARG A 99 -3.37 24.99 72.61
C ARG A 99 -3.82 23.88 71.66
N ILE A 100 -4.72 23.02 72.13
CA ILE A 100 -5.24 21.89 71.35
C ILE A 100 -5.84 22.34 70.00
N GLU A 101 -6.46 23.51 69.95
CA GLU A 101 -6.96 24.06 68.67
C GLU A 101 -5.84 24.38 67.66
N ALA A 102 -4.71 24.88 68.14
CA ALA A 102 -3.55 25.14 67.28
C ALA A 102 -2.87 23.82 66.87
N LEU A 103 -2.89 22.81 67.75
CA LEU A 103 -2.44 21.46 67.41
C LEU A 103 -3.28 20.85 66.29
N ASN A 104 -4.60 20.84 66.45
CA ASN A 104 -5.51 20.29 65.45
C ASN A 104 -5.38 21.02 64.11
N ARG A 105 -5.28 22.36 64.12
CA ARG A 105 -5.12 23.14 62.88
C ARG A 105 -3.85 22.78 62.11
N GLU A 106 -2.72 22.60 62.80
CA GLU A 106 -1.48 22.20 62.15
C GLU A 106 -1.57 20.74 61.64
N ALA A 107 -2.19 19.83 62.40
CA ALA A 107 -2.42 18.46 61.95
C ALA A 107 -3.33 18.39 60.71
N GLU A 108 -4.43 19.13 60.71
CA GLU A 108 -5.35 19.25 59.56
C GLU A 108 -4.64 19.81 58.33
N ARG A 109 -3.78 20.81 58.51
CA ARG A 109 -2.95 21.36 57.42
C ARG A 109 -2.05 20.31 56.80
N VAL A 110 -1.41 19.46 57.61
CA VAL A 110 -0.56 18.37 57.09
C VAL A 110 -1.39 17.36 56.27
N ILE A 111 -2.57 16.95 56.75
CA ILE A 111 -3.44 16.04 56.01
C ILE A 111 -3.91 16.67 54.70
N MET A 112 -4.29 17.95 54.72
CA MET A 112 -4.69 18.66 53.50
C MET A 112 -3.55 18.78 52.47
N ILE A 113 -2.30 19.00 52.92
CA ILE A 113 -1.10 18.98 52.05
C ILE A 113 -0.89 17.57 51.49
N ALA A 114 -1.03 16.52 52.30
CA ALA A 114 -0.87 15.14 51.84
C ALA A 114 -1.90 14.79 50.74
N GLN A 115 -3.15 15.20 50.89
CA GLN A 115 -4.19 15.04 49.85
C GLN A 115 -3.86 15.79 48.56
N GLN A 116 -3.35 17.03 48.69
CA GLN A 116 -2.93 17.83 47.55
C GLN A 116 -1.76 17.15 46.82
N LEU A 117 -0.75 16.67 47.54
CA LEU A 117 0.37 15.93 46.96
C LEU A 117 -0.08 14.62 46.30
N ALA A 118 -1.00 13.89 46.92
CA ALA A 118 -1.57 12.67 46.35
C ALA A 118 -2.33 12.94 45.04
N GLU A 119 -3.08 14.05 44.96
CA GLU A 119 -3.75 14.48 43.73
C GLU A 119 -2.75 14.79 42.61
N GLN A 120 -1.67 15.52 42.93
CA GLN A 120 -0.62 15.87 41.97
C GLN A 120 0.14 14.63 41.49
N LEU A 121 0.56 13.76 42.41
CA LEU A 121 1.28 12.51 42.11
C LEU A 121 0.40 11.48 41.39
N GLY A 122 -0.92 11.50 41.62
CA GLY A 122 -1.87 10.64 40.91
C GLY A 122 -2.04 11.00 39.43
N ARG A 123 -1.61 12.21 39.03
CA ARG A 123 -1.72 12.73 37.67
C ARG A 123 -0.37 12.93 36.97
N SER A 124 0.72 12.54 37.60
CA SER A 124 2.07 12.68 37.03
C SER A 124 2.48 11.45 36.22
N ILE A 125 3.33 11.69 35.21
CA ILE A 125 4.17 10.63 34.64
C ILE A 125 5.27 10.36 35.67
N LYS A 126 5.55 9.09 35.94
CA LYS A 126 6.54 8.67 36.94
C LYS A 126 7.80 8.17 36.27
N LEU A 127 8.92 8.75 36.67
CA LEU A 127 10.26 8.26 36.39
C LEU A 127 10.63 7.11 37.33
N PRO A 128 11.56 6.24 36.90
CA PRO A 128 12.29 5.39 37.84
C PRO A 128 13.04 6.23 38.89
N PRO A 129 13.28 5.71 40.11
CA PRO A 129 13.98 6.46 41.16
C PRO A 129 15.43 6.82 40.83
N SER A 130 16.04 6.14 39.86
CA SER A 130 17.43 6.30 39.43
C SER A 130 17.61 7.23 38.22
N ASP A 131 16.55 7.89 37.78
CA ASP A 131 16.53 8.68 36.55
C ASP A 131 16.62 10.19 36.88
N ASP A 132 17.59 10.87 36.27
CA ASP A 132 17.96 12.26 36.54
C ASP A 132 17.35 13.27 35.54
N VAL A 133 16.40 12.84 34.68
CA VAL A 133 15.71 13.74 33.74
C VAL A 133 14.96 14.85 34.49
N SER A 134 15.23 16.11 34.11
CA SER A 134 14.82 17.30 34.87
C SER A 134 13.55 17.99 34.36
N ASP A 135 13.15 17.80 33.10
CA ASP A 135 11.94 18.39 32.53
C ASP A 135 10.92 17.32 32.13
N MET A 136 9.83 17.28 32.89
CA MET A 136 8.69 16.40 32.67
C MET A 136 7.39 17.17 32.40
N THR A 137 7.50 18.44 32.04
CA THR A 137 6.32 19.28 31.85
C THR A 137 5.66 18.99 30.50
N LEU A 138 4.44 18.44 30.55
CA LEU A 138 3.66 18.25 29.33
C LEU A 138 3.18 19.62 28.80
N PRO A 139 3.27 19.86 27.48
CA PRO A 139 2.61 21.00 26.84
C PRO A 139 1.11 21.04 27.12
N THR A 140 0.49 22.21 26.96
CA THR A 140 -0.95 22.39 27.16
C THR A 140 -1.76 21.42 26.31
N ALA A 141 -2.97 21.08 26.75
CA ALA A 141 -3.88 20.16 26.06
C ALA A 141 -4.01 20.38 24.52
N PRO A 142 -4.15 21.60 23.98
CA PRO A 142 -4.31 21.84 22.55
C PRO A 142 -2.97 21.73 21.82
N SER A 143 -1.86 22.10 22.45
CA SER A 143 -0.53 21.91 21.86
C SER A 143 -0.17 20.43 21.72
N ARG A 144 -0.77 19.54 22.52
CA ARG A 144 -0.59 18.08 22.44
C ARG A 144 -1.76 17.32 21.79
N ALA A 145 -2.83 17.99 21.39
CA ALA A 145 -3.98 17.33 20.78
C ALA A 145 -3.56 16.68 19.44
N GLY A 146 -3.89 15.39 19.26
CA GLY A 146 -3.52 14.63 18.06
C GLY A 146 -2.02 14.34 17.92
N ARG A 147 -1.22 14.59 18.95
CA ARG A 147 0.23 14.31 18.95
C ARG A 147 0.58 13.10 19.82
N LEU A 148 1.72 12.50 19.56
CA LEU A 148 2.25 11.37 20.32
C LEU A 148 3.14 11.88 21.45
N LEU A 149 3.10 11.17 22.58
CA LEU A 149 4.09 11.34 23.63
C LEU A 149 5.31 10.48 23.29
N GLY A 150 6.48 11.09 23.20
CA GLY A 150 7.74 10.40 22.97
C GLY A 150 8.85 11.02 23.80
N PHE A 151 10.07 10.61 23.50
CA PHE A 151 11.27 11.11 24.14
C PHE A 151 12.22 11.67 23.09
N ASP A 152 12.92 12.76 23.40
CA ASP A 152 13.99 13.27 22.54
C ASP A 152 15.28 12.44 22.70
N SER A 153 16.35 12.83 21.98
CA SER A 153 17.64 12.14 22.05
C SER A 153 18.32 12.23 23.42
N ALA A 154 17.87 13.12 24.29
CA ALA A 154 18.36 13.28 25.67
C ALA A 154 17.43 12.60 26.69
N GLY A 155 16.37 11.92 26.25
CA GLY A 155 15.42 11.22 27.12
C GLY A 155 14.36 12.14 27.74
N ASN A 156 14.28 13.41 27.37
CA ASN A 156 13.26 14.31 27.89
C ASN A 156 11.92 14.04 27.21
N LEU A 157 10.82 14.26 27.95
CA LEU A 157 9.47 14.14 27.41
C LEU A 157 9.27 15.16 26.28
N LYS A 158 8.97 14.66 25.08
CA LYS A 158 8.67 15.49 23.92
C LYS A 158 7.35 15.06 23.30
N VAL A 159 6.51 16.04 23.00
CA VAL A 159 5.32 15.79 22.19
C VAL A 159 5.73 15.85 20.73
N THR A 160 5.70 14.72 20.05
CA THR A 160 6.08 14.59 18.65
C THR A 160 4.86 14.41 17.76
N THR A 161 4.98 14.83 16.50
CA THR A 161 4.00 14.46 15.49
C THR A 161 4.30 13.02 15.03
N THR A 162 3.28 12.34 14.53
CA THR A 162 3.41 11.04 13.86
C THR A 162 4.48 11.04 12.75
N GLN A 163 4.78 12.21 12.18
CA GLN A 163 5.51 12.35 10.92
C GLN A 163 6.91 11.72 10.95
N GLU A 164 7.71 11.90 12.00
CA GLU A 164 9.11 11.41 11.96
C GLU A 164 9.24 9.88 11.93
N SER A 165 8.39 9.15 12.67
CA SER A 165 8.41 7.68 12.64
C SER A 165 7.68 7.12 11.41
N PHE A 166 6.63 7.80 10.93
CA PHE A 166 5.93 7.38 9.71
C PHE A 166 6.70 7.69 8.43
N ASP A 167 7.55 8.72 8.40
CA ASP A 167 8.39 9.06 7.23
C ASP A 167 9.41 7.95 6.94
N SER A 168 9.98 7.33 7.99
CA SER A 168 10.84 6.15 7.84
C SER A 168 10.08 4.95 7.25
N ILE A 169 8.86 4.69 7.74
CA ILE A 169 8.00 3.61 7.24
C ILE A 169 7.58 3.88 5.78
N LEU A 170 7.13 5.09 5.46
CA LEU A 170 6.77 5.52 4.11
C LEU A 170 7.96 5.46 3.15
N GLY A 171 9.16 5.83 3.62
CA GLY A 171 10.41 5.69 2.88
C GLY A 171 10.71 4.23 2.54
N SER A 172 10.64 3.33 3.52
CA SER A 172 10.85 1.89 3.32
C SER A 172 9.82 1.27 2.37
N ALA A 173 8.54 1.64 2.50
CA ALA A 173 7.46 1.15 1.64
C ALA A 173 7.62 1.67 0.19
N THR A 174 8.08 2.92 0.02
CA THR A 174 8.34 3.50 -1.29
C THR A 174 9.54 2.84 -1.96
N ALA A 175 10.61 2.54 -1.21
CA ALA A 175 11.78 1.81 -1.71
C ALA A 175 11.37 0.41 -2.19
N ALA A 176 10.66 -0.37 -1.36
CA ALA A 176 10.18 -1.70 -1.73
C ALA A 176 9.26 -1.68 -2.96
N ARG A 177 8.39 -0.67 -3.09
CA ARG A 177 7.56 -0.48 -4.29
C ARG A 177 8.41 -0.23 -5.53
N ASN A 178 9.42 0.62 -5.44
CA ASN A 178 10.28 0.97 -6.57
C ASN A 178 11.12 -0.24 -7.02
N GLU A 179 11.62 -1.05 -6.09
CA GLU A 179 12.31 -2.31 -6.38
C GLU A 179 11.39 -3.31 -7.10
N ALA A 180 10.15 -3.47 -6.63
CA ALA A 180 9.18 -4.35 -7.29
C ALA A 180 8.83 -3.89 -8.72
N VAL A 181 8.73 -2.57 -8.93
CA VAL A 181 8.49 -2.00 -10.28
C VAL A 181 9.71 -2.20 -11.18
N ALA A 182 10.92 -2.01 -10.67
CA ALA A 182 12.16 -2.25 -11.42
C ALA A 182 12.26 -3.71 -11.85
N ALA A 183 12.05 -4.66 -10.93
CA ALA A 183 12.05 -6.09 -11.23
C ALA A 183 11.02 -6.47 -12.30
N ARG A 184 9.81 -5.89 -12.24
CA ARG A 184 8.77 -6.09 -13.27
C ARG A 184 9.21 -5.54 -14.63
N ASN A 185 9.81 -4.35 -14.65
CA ASN A 185 10.26 -3.70 -15.88
C ASN A 185 11.43 -4.45 -16.55
N GLU A 186 12.19 -5.26 -15.81
CA GLU A 186 13.20 -6.16 -16.36
C GLU A 186 12.60 -7.50 -16.84
N ALA A 187 11.63 -8.05 -16.10
CA ALA A 187 11.03 -9.35 -16.43
C ALA A 187 10.17 -9.33 -17.71
N VAL A 188 9.40 -8.26 -17.93
CA VAL A 188 8.51 -8.13 -19.11
C VAL A 188 9.28 -8.13 -20.45
N PRO A 189 10.32 -7.30 -20.66
CA PRO A 189 11.08 -7.32 -21.90
C PRO A 189 11.89 -8.61 -22.06
N ALA A 190 12.41 -9.20 -20.98
CA ALA A 190 13.10 -10.49 -21.04
C ALA A 190 12.16 -11.60 -21.54
N ALA A 191 10.93 -11.65 -21.02
CA ALA A 191 9.91 -12.58 -21.51
C ALA A 191 9.54 -12.33 -22.97
N ALA A 192 9.39 -11.07 -23.39
CA ALA A 192 9.11 -10.71 -24.78
C ALA A 192 10.24 -11.13 -25.73
N GLN A 193 11.50 -10.96 -25.34
CA GLN A 193 12.66 -11.40 -26.11
C GLN A 193 12.73 -12.93 -26.22
N ALA A 194 12.41 -13.65 -25.14
CA ALA A 194 12.36 -15.12 -25.16
C ALA A 194 11.27 -15.63 -26.13
N ILE A 195 10.09 -15.01 -26.12
CA ILE A 195 9.00 -15.35 -27.07
C ILE A 195 9.44 -15.03 -28.51
N ALA A 196 10.05 -13.86 -28.75
CA ALA A 196 10.54 -13.50 -30.08
C ALA A 196 11.59 -14.49 -30.61
N ALA A 197 12.50 -14.96 -29.75
CA ALA A 197 13.49 -15.97 -30.11
C ALA A 197 12.84 -17.32 -30.43
N GLN A 198 11.82 -17.75 -29.67
CA GLN A 198 11.07 -18.97 -29.95
C GLN A 198 10.34 -18.89 -31.29
N VAL A 199 9.63 -17.78 -31.56
CA VAL A 199 8.94 -17.56 -32.84
C VAL A 199 9.92 -17.56 -34.02
N ALA A 200 11.09 -16.96 -33.86
CA ALA A 200 12.13 -16.99 -34.90
C ALA A 200 12.65 -18.42 -35.16
N ALA A 201 12.87 -19.21 -34.10
CA ALA A 201 13.29 -20.61 -34.22
C ALA A 201 12.22 -21.48 -34.91
N ASP A 202 10.95 -21.31 -34.53
CA ASP A 202 9.82 -22.03 -35.13
C ASP A 202 9.63 -21.67 -36.62
N ALA A 203 9.82 -20.40 -36.98
CA ALA A 203 9.78 -19.95 -38.37
C ALA A 203 10.87 -20.62 -39.21
N ILE A 204 12.11 -20.70 -38.70
CA ILE A 204 13.22 -21.38 -39.38
C ILE A 204 12.91 -22.89 -39.55
N ARG A 205 12.37 -23.53 -38.51
CA ARG A 205 11.97 -24.95 -38.57
C ARG A 205 10.92 -25.20 -39.65
N LEU A 206 9.88 -24.36 -39.70
CA LEU A 206 8.82 -24.45 -40.72
C LEU A 206 9.35 -24.24 -42.13
N LEU A 207 10.23 -23.26 -42.34
CA LEU A 207 10.86 -23.03 -43.64
C LEU A 207 11.68 -24.25 -44.10
N THR A 208 12.43 -24.86 -43.18
CA THR A 208 13.22 -26.07 -43.47
C THR A 208 12.32 -27.25 -43.86
N GLU A 209 11.20 -27.43 -43.15
CA GLU A 209 10.22 -28.48 -43.45
C GLU A 209 9.55 -28.26 -44.81
N ILE A 210 9.22 -26.99 -45.15
CA ILE A 210 8.68 -26.64 -46.47
C ILE A 210 9.67 -27.01 -47.57
N GLU A 211 10.95 -26.64 -47.44
CA GLU A 211 11.97 -26.97 -48.44
C GLU A 211 12.17 -28.48 -48.58
N ARG A 212 12.15 -29.23 -47.48
CA ARG A 212 12.15 -30.70 -47.51
C ARG A 212 10.96 -31.26 -48.28
N SER A 213 9.74 -30.79 -47.98
CA SER A 213 8.52 -31.25 -48.66
C SER A 213 8.51 -30.92 -50.16
N LYS A 214 9.13 -29.82 -50.58
CA LYS A 214 9.30 -29.48 -52.00
C LYS A 214 10.28 -30.43 -52.67
N ALA A 215 11.38 -30.77 -52.01
CA ALA A 215 12.36 -31.73 -52.51
C ALA A 215 11.73 -33.12 -52.66
N ASP A 216 10.97 -33.58 -51.66
CA ASP A 216 10.27 -34.87 -51.71
C ASP A 216 9.27 -34.92 -52.90
N ARG A 217 8.43 -33.89 -53.06
CA ARG A 217 7.50 -33.80 -54.22
C ARG A 217 8.21 -33.73 -55.57
N ALA A 218 9.43 -33.18 -55.62
CA ALA A 218 10.22 -33.13 -56.85
C ALA A 218 10.81 -34.51 -57.18
N ALA A 219 11.23 -35.27 -56.16
CA ALA A 219 11.66 -36.65 -56.30
C ALA A 219 10.51 -37.54 -56.78
N ASP A 220 9.33 -37.46 -56.15
CA ASP A 220 8.15 -38.23 -56.54
C ASP A 220 7.75 -37.95 -58.02
N ARG A 221 7.81 -36.69 -58.45
CA ARG A 221 7.55 -36.33 -59.87
C ARG A 221 8.59 -36.93 -60.81
N ALA A 222 9.86 -36.89 -60.44
CA ALA A 222 10.94 -37.43 -61.27
C ALA A 222 10.81 -38.97 -61.40
N GLU A 223 10.43 -39.66 -60.33
CA GLU A 223 10.15 -41.10 -60.36
C GLU A 223 8.94 -41.40 -61.26
N HIS A 224 7.85 -40.66 -61.13
CA HIS A 224 6.68 -40.82 -62.00
C HIS A 224 6.99 -40.57 -63.48
N GLU A 225 7.79 -39.55 -63.81
CA GLU A 225 8.23 -39.28 -65.18
C GLU A 225 9.13 -40.39 -65.73
N ALA A 226 10.01 -40.96 -64.91
CA ALA A 226 10.85 -42.10 -65.28
C ALA A 226 10.02 -43.37 -65.53
N ASP A 227 9.00 -43.61 -64.72
CA ASP A 227 8.04 -44.72 -64.90
C ASP A 227 7.24 -44.55 -66.19
N ILE A 228 6.75 -43.34 -66.47
CA ILE A 228 6.07 -43.03 -67.75
C ILE A 228 7.00 -43.30 -68.92
N ALA A 229 8.25 -42.83 -68.86
CA ALA A 229 9.22 -43.01 -69.94
C ALA A 229 9.56 -44.49 -70.17
N THR A 230 9.74 -45.25 -69.09
CA THR A 230 10.01 -46.70 -69.14
C THR A 230 8.82 -47.47 -69.72
N THR A 231 7.61 -47.12 -69.29
CA THR A 231 6.37 -47.72 -69.79
C THR A 231 6.18 -47.42 -71.28
N ALA A 232 6.40 -46.16 -71.70
CA ALA A 232 6.32 -45.75 -73.10
C ALA A 232 7.36 -46.46 -73.99
N ALA A 233 8.60 -46.60 -73.51
CA ALA A 233 9.65 -47.32 -74.22
C ALA A 233 9.32 -48.80 -74.41
N THR A 234 8.75 -49.43 -73.38
CA THR A 234 8.32 -50.83 -73.42
C THR A 234 7.16 -51.02 -74.40
N ALA A 235 6.13 -50.16 -74.35
CA ALA A 235 5.00 -50.19 -75.28
C ALA A 235 5.45 -50.03 -76.75
N LEU A 236 6.42 -49.15 -77.02
CA LEU A 236 6.99 -48.98 -78.37
C LEU A 236 7.76 -50.23 -78.82
N ALA A 237 8.48 -50.89 -77.92
CA ALA A 237 9.22 -52.12 -78.22
C ALA A 237 8.28 -53.30 -78.53
N ASP A 238 7.17 -53.42 -77.79
CA ASP A 238 6.15 -54.45 -78.02
C ASP A 238 5.44 -54.25 -79.36
N TRP A 239 5.08 -53.01 -79.68
CA TRP A 239 4.49 -52.65 -80.99
C TRP A 239 5.40 -53.05 -82.16
N ARG A 240 6.71 -52.79 -82.07
CA ARG A 240 7.68 -53.16 -83.13
C ARG A 240 7.80 -54.67 -83.35
N LYS A 241 7.47 -55.49 -82.37
CA LYS A 241 7.54 -56.96 -82.44
C LYS A 241 6.22 -57.59 -82.91
N GLY A 242 5.20 -56.80 -83.24
CA GLY A 242 3.89 -57.31 -83.66
C GLY A 242 3.13 -58.05 -82.56
N GLN A 243 3.51 -57.85 -81.30
CA GLN A 243 2.78 -58.37 -80.14
C GLN A 243 1.59 -57.42 -79.85
N PRO A 244 0.40 -57.90 -79.46
CA PRO A 244 -0.67 -57.02 -79.01
C PRO A 244 -0.19 -56.21 -77.82
N THR A 245 -0.25 -54.88 -77.90
CA THR A 245 0.22 -53.96 -76.86
C THR A 245 -0.74 -53.97 -75.67
N SER A 246 -0.60 -54.96 -74.79
CA SER A 246 -1.37 -55.06 -73.53
C SER A 246 -1.08 -53.92 -72.54
N THR A 247 -0.14 -53.03 -72.87
CA THR A 247 0.27 -51.87 -72.06
C THR A 247 -0.42 -50.57 -72.47
N LEU A 248 -1.12 -50.52 -73.61
CA LEU A 248 -1.79 -49.29 -74.07
C LEU A 248 -3.08 -48.98 -73.30
N SER A 249 -3.70 -49.99 -72.67
CA SER A 249 -4.86 -49.81 -71.78
C SER A 249 -4.53 -49.11 -70.46
N ALA A 250 -3.24 -48.99 -70.11
CA ALA A 250 -2.78 -48.26 -68.93
C ALA A 250 -2.54 -46.76 -69.19
N TRP A 251 -2.53 -46.33 -70.46
CA TRP A 251 -2.30 -44.93 -70.85
C TRP A 251 -3.55 -44.05 -70.75
N TRP A 252 -4.68 -44.66 -70.37
CA TRP A 252 -5.94 -43.97 -70.15
C TRP A 252 -6.30 -44.03 -68.66
N PRO A 253 -6.54 -42.89 -67.98
CA PRO A 253 -6.99 -42.90 -66.59
C PRO A 253 -8.27 -43.73 -66.51
N SER A 254 -8.36 -44.65 -65.53
CA SER A 254 -9.53 -45.52 -65.30
C SER A 254 -10.75 -44.74 -64.78
N GLY A 255 -11.19 -43.74 -65.53
CA GLY A 255 -12.28 -42.83 -65.22
C GLY A 255 -13.00 -42.28 -66.45
N SER A 256 -12.65 -42.68 -67.67
CA SER A 256 -13.52 -42.36 -68.82
C SER A 256 -14.71 -43.31 -68.85
N ARG A 257 -15.87 -42.71 -68.62
CA ARG A 257 -17.19 -43.19 -69.02
C ARG A 257 -17.13 -44.02 -70.30
N ASP A 258 -17.82 -45.15 -70.27
CA ASP A 258 -18.23 -45.96 -71.40
C ASP A 258 -18.40 -45.12 -72.68
N LEU A 259 -17.47 -45.28 -73.62
CA LEU A 259 -17.69 -44.93 -75.01
C LEU A 259 -17.70 -46.24 -75.78
N GLY A 260 -18.88 -46.87 -75.82
CA GLY A 260 -19.13 -48.02 -76.68
C GLY A 260 -18.81 -47.67 -78.13
N GLY A 261 -18.06 -48.56 -78.79
CA GLY A 261 -17.85 -48.58 -80.23
C GLY A 261 -16.57 -47.92 -80.72
N LEU A 262 -15.41 -48.58 -80.53
CA LEU A 262 -14.13 -48.18 -81.14
C LEU A 262 -13.31 -49.43 -81.54
N ASP A 263 -13.84 -50.19 -82.51
CA ASP A 263 -13.11 -51.32 -83.14
C ASP A 263 -12.20 -50.88 -84.30
N ASP A 264 -11.99 -49.58 -84.55
CA ASP A 264 -11.08 -49.13 -85.61
C ASP A 264 -10.42 -47.77 -85.32
N LEU A 265 -9.41 -47.76 -84.43
CA LEU A 265 -8.56 -46.59 -84.15
C LEU A 265 -7.15 -46.71 -84.73
N THR A 266 -6.89 -47.76 -85.50
CA THR A 266 -5.66 -47.98 -86.26
C THR A 266 -5.24 -46.80 -87.14
N PRO A 267 -6.14 -46.02 -87.77
CA PRO A 267 -5.75 -44.85 -88.56
C PRO A 267 -5.26 -43.67 -87.69
N PHE A 268 -5.86 -43.47 -86.51
CA PHE A 268 -5.62 -42.28 -85.68
C PHE A 268 -4.26 -42.32 -84.94
N LEU A 269 -3.77 -43.53 -84.66
CA LEU A 269 -2.46 -43.77 -84.03
C LEU A 269 -1.29 -43.51 -84.99
N ASN A 270 -1.45 -43.77 -86.28
CA ASN A 270 -0.41 -43.51 -87.29
C ASN A 270 -0.22 -42.01 -87.56
N GLU A 271 -1.29 -41.22 -87.49
CA GLU A 271 -1.24 -39.78 -87.79
C GLU A 271 -0.55 -38.98 -86.68
N ARG A 272 -0.77 -39.34 -85.41
CA ARG A 272 -0.13 -38.67 -84.26
C ARG A 272 1.33 -39.06 -84.02
N MET A 273 1.74 -40.30 -84.29
CA MET A 273 3.15 -40.69 -84.16
C MET A 273 4.04 -40.13 -85.29
N SER A 274 3.44 -39.74 -86.42
CA SER A 274 4.14 -39.08 -87.53
C SER A 274 4.52 -37.63 -87.20
N ALA A 275 3.74 -36.95 -86.35
CA ALA A 275 3.97 -35.56 -85.97
C ALA A 275 5.16 -35.34 -85.02
N THR A 276 5.69 -36.40 -84.39
CA THR A 276 6.88 -36.31 -83.51
C THR A 276 8.21 -36.54 -84.25
N ARG A 277 8.16 -36.72 -85.57
CA ARG A 277 9.33 -36.91 -86.44
C ARG A 277 9.58 -35.61 -87.21
N ILE A 278 10.28 -34.65 -86.58
CA ILE A 278 10.83 -33.34 -87.02
C ILE A 278 10.68 -32.45 -85.76
N ASP A 279 11.66 -32.26 -84.87
CA ASP A 279 12.83 -31.42 -85.08
C ASP A 279 13.91 -31.76 -84.02
N LEU A 280 14.75 -32.76 -84.31
CA LEU A 280 16.00 -33.02 -83.58
C LEU A 280 17.22 -32.38 -84.28
N SER A 281 16.99 -31.34 -85.11
CA SER A 281 18.07 -30.69 -85.86
C SER A 281 17.89 -29.19 -85.97
N ARG A 282 18.25 -28.46 -84.91
CA ARG A 282 18.86 -27.11 -84.95
C ARG A 282 19.27 -26.71 -83.54
N GLY A 283 20.56 -26.88 -83.24
CA GLY A 283 21.20 -26.16 -82.16
C GLY A 283 21.35 -24.67 -82.51
N THR A 284 21.43 -23.83 -81.47
CA THR A 284 22.11 -22.52 -81.34
C THR A 284 21.24 -21.43 -80.69
N GLY A 285 21.82 -20.76 -79.68
CA GLY A 285 21.46 -19.41 -79.20
C GLY A 285 20.51 -19.38 -77.99
N LEU A 286 20.93 -18.98 -76.77
CA LEU A 286 21.13 -17.56 -76.33
C LEU A 286 19.89 -16.71 -76.71
N THR A 287 19.08 -16.13 -75.81
CA THR A 287 19.43 -15.15 -74.77
C THR A 287 18.28 -14.89 -73.77
N ARG A 288 18.70 -14.51 -72.54
CA ARG A 288 18.14 -13.53 -71.58
C ARG A 288 16.76 -12.86 -71.79
N ASN A 289 16.03 -12.86 -70.67
CA ASN A 289 15.39 -11.72 -69.97
C ASN A 289 14.03 -11.19 -70.49
N LEU A 290 13.15 -10.91 -69.53
CA LEU A 290 11.97 -10.01 -69.46
C LEU A 290 11.01 -10.64 -68.42
N GLY A 291 10.69 -10.07 -67.26
CA GLY A 291 10.56 -8.66 -66.93
C GLY A 291 9.17 -8.13 -67.33
N SER A 292 8.41 -7.66 -66.35
CA SER A 292 7.01 -7.15 -66.39
C SER A 292 5.94 -8.25 -66.48
N ILE A 293 4.80 -8.15 -65.79
CA ILE A 293 3.78 -7.08 -65.83
C ILE A 293 3.10 -7.04 -64.44
N THR A 294 3.25 -5.94 -63.68
CA THR A 294 2.36 -4.76 -63.58
C THR A 294 1.19 -4.97 -62.61
#